data_AF-A0A2K0T6A7-F1
#
_entry.id   AF-A0A2K0T6A7-F1
#
_cell.length_a   1.000
_cell.length_b   1.000
_cell.length_c   1.000
_cell.angle_alpha   90.00
_cell.angle_beta   90.00
_cell.angle_gamma   90.00
#
_symmetry.space_group_name_H-M   'P 1'
#
loop_
_entity.id
_entity.type
_entity.pdbx_description
1 polymer ?
#
loop_
_entity_poly.entity_id
_entity_poly.type
_entity_poly.pdbx_seq_one_letter_code
_entity_poly.pdbx_strand_id
1 'polypeptide(L)'
;MSYPTRSFSSHLRAPSSSTASAAQSPALLARIEEKQAELENLKELRDLSAAVATQMEALEEKLSTLSDGTEAIAAVVGNWHNVLRAINMASSKSSFIEVLYLYYAQQLNRNAAKLAKTATDAGPEEEVSSSTGPLPQTLVRIPTEHAPALQVQAEAAEAAAEGESTSDP
;
A
#
# COMPACT_ATOMS: atom_id res chain seq x y z
N MET A 1 32.10 19.46 33.10
CA MET A 1 32.55 18.30 32.30
C MET A 1 34.03 18.53 31.99
N SER A 2 34.92 17.90 32.75
CA SER A 2 36.38 18.05 32.60
C SER A 2 36.90 16.98 31.64
N TYR A 3 37.39 17.41 30.47
CA TYR A 3 38.05 16.51 29.54
C TYR A 3 39.47 16.19 30.04
N PRO A 4 39.92 14.92 30.04
CA PRO A 4 41.31 14.61 30.30
C PRO A 4 42.15 15.11 29.11
N THR A 5 43.05 16.04 29.37
CA THR A 5 44.01 16.53 28.38
C THR A 5 44.96 15.39 28.05
N ARG A 6 44.85 14.85 26.83
CA ARG A 6 45.81 13.89 26.28
C ARG A 6 47.16 14.60 26.18
N SER A 7 48.05 14.38 27.15
CA SER A 7 49.44 14.81 27.05
C SER A 7 50.10 14.06 25.91
N PHE A 8 50.13 14.67 24.73
CA PHE A 8 50.99 14.23 23.64
C PHE A 8 52.44 14.35 24.12
N SER A 9 53.06 13.21 24.41
CA SER A 9 54.49 13.15 24.67
C SER A 9 55.22 13.53 23.37
N SER A 10 55.55 14.81 23.23
CA SER A 10 56.43 15.31 22.21
C SER A 10 57.81 14.68 22.45
N HIS A 11 58.21 13.76 21.57
CA HIS A 11 59.50 13.10 21.61
C HIS A 11 60.63 14.08 21.28
N LEU A 12 61.02 14.88 22.27
CA LEU A 12 62.34 15.49 22.31
C LEU A 12 63.29 14.43 22.87
N ARG A 13 64.20 13.97 22.01
CA ARG A 13 65.27 13.01 22.32
C ARG A 13 66.05 13.47 23.55
N ALA A 14 65.73 12.89 24.71
CA ALA A 14 66.41 13.15 25.97
C ALA A 14 67.80 12.49 25.98
N PRO A 15 68.84 13.14 26.56
CA PRO A 15 70.15 12.53 26.72
C PRO A 15 70.07 11.41 27.78
N SER A 16 70.70 10.28 27.47
CA SER A 16 70.67 9.06 28.26
C SER A 16 71.20 9.27 29.69
N SER A 17 70.30 9.25 30.68
CA SER A 17 70.63 9.05 32.09
C SER A 17 70.27 7.61 32.49
N SER A 18 71.28 6.82 32.79
CA SER A 18 71.22 5.36 33.01
C SER A 18 70.66 4.94 34.38
N THR A 19 69.77 5.74 34.98
CA THR A 19 69.24 5.49 36.35
C THR A 19 67.71 5.40 36.41
N ALA A 20 67.00 5.58 35.28
CA ALA A 20 65.54 5.57 35.25
C ALA A 20 64.90 4.17 35.12
N SER A 21 65.68 3.13 34.80
CA SER A 21 65.16 1.81 34.39
C SER A 21 64.40 1.06 35.49
N ALA A 22 64.71 1.30 36.77
CA ALA A 22 64.08 0.59 37.89
C ALA A 22 62.74 1.21 38.36
N ALA A 23 62.53 2.51 38.12
CA ALA A 23 61.30 3.22 38.53
C ALA A 23 60.18 3.16 37.46
N GLN A 24 60.49 2.72 36.24
CA GLN A 24 59.49 2.62 35.16
C GLN A 24 58.57 1.41 35.27
N SER A 25 59.03 0.29 35.83
CA SER A 25 58.24 -0.95 35.92
C SER A 25 56.87 -0.77 36.61
N PRO A 26 56.75 -0.14 37.80
CA PRO A 26 55.42 0.07 38.42
C PRO A 26 54.56 1.10 37.68
N ALA A 27 55.14 2.14 37.09
CA ALA A 27 54.39 3.15 36.32
C ALA A 27 53.82 2.59 35.00
N LEU A 28 54.49 1.60 34.41
CA LEU A 28 53.99 0.89 33.22
C LEU A 28 52.83 -0.05 33.59
N LEU A 29 52.89 -0.72 34.74
CA LEU A 29 51.79 -1.57 35.21
C LEU A 29 50.51 -0.77 35.43
N ALA A 30 50.60 0.41 36.06
CA ALA A 30 49.44 1.29 36.23
C ALA A 30 48.81 1.73 34.89
N ARG A 31 49.64 2.02 33.88
CA ARG A 31 49.15 2.35 32.53
C ARG A 31 48.53 1.14 31.81
N ILE A 32 49.04 -0.06 32.05
CA ILE A 32 48.46 -1.28 31.50
C ILE A 32 47.07 -1.51 32.09
N GLU A 33 46.91 -1.35 33.41
CA GLU A 33 45.63 -1.47 34.10
C GLU A 33 44.62 -0.42 33.60
N GLU A 34 45.04 0.83 33.48
CA GLU A 34 44.21 1.91 32.89
C GLU A 34 43.77 1.55 31.45
N LYS A 35 44.68 1.05 30.62
CA LYS A 35 44.36 0.63 29.25
C LYS A 35 43.47 -0.60 29.19
N GLN A 36 43.60 -1.54 30.13
CA GLN A 36 42.69 -2.68 30.23
C GLN A 36 41.26 -2.23 30.54
N ALA A 37 41.09 -1.29 31.48
CA ALA A 37 39.79 -0.71 31.79
C ALA A 37 39.21 0.09 30.60
N GLU A 38 40.03 0.88 29.90
CA GLU A 38 39.59 1.57 28.67
C GLU A 38 39.14 0.58 27.59
N LEU A 39 39.87 -0.53 27.41
CA LEU A 39 39.51 -1.56 26.42
C LEU A 39 38.20 -2.28 26.77
N GLU A 40 37.94 -2.50 28.05
CA GLU A 40 36.66 -3.06 28.51
C GLU A 40 35.50 -2.13 28.15
N ASN A 41 35.62 -0.84 28.46
CA ASN A 41 34.62 0.17 28.10
C ASN A 41 34.42 0.27 26.57
N LEU A 42 35.50 0.20 25.77
CA LEU A 42 35.39 0.19 24.31
C LEU A 42 34.69 -1.07 23.78
N LYS A 43 34.85 -2.22 24.45
CA LYS A 43 34.11 -3.45 24.09
C LYS A 43 32.63 -3.29 24.38
N GLU A 44 32.26 -2.75 25.54
CA GLU A 44 30.86 -2.45 25.88
C GLU A 44 30.24 -1.48 24.86
N LEU A 45 30.94 -0.40 24.51
CA LEU A 45 30.46 0.54 23.49
C LEU A 45 30.29 -0.12 22.11
N ARG A 46 31.19 -1.03 21.74
CA ARG A 46 31.07 -1.79 20.48
C ARG A 46 29.87 -2.73 20.52
N ASP A 47 29.64 -3.42 21.63
CA ASP A 47 28.50 -4.32 21.81
C ASP A 47 27.17 -3.55 21.81
N LEU A 48 27.11 -2.40 22.48
CA LEU A 48 25.95 -1.50 22.44
C LEU A 48 25.70 -0.94 21.03
N SER A 49 26.75 -0.54 20.31
CA SER A 49 26.62 -0.05 18.94
C SER A 49 26.13 -1.14 17.99
N ALA A 50 26.59 -2.38 18.19
CA ALA A 50 26.09 -3.53 17.46
C ALA A 50 24.60 -3.78 17.77
N ALA A 51 24.18 -3.66 19.03
CA ALA A 51 22.77 -3.79 19.41
C ALA A 51 21.88 -2.67 18.82
N VAL A 52 22.39 -1.44 18.68
CA VAL A 52 21.67 -0.37 18.00
C VAL A 52 21.52 -0.66 16.51
N ALA A 53 22.58 -1.18 15.87
CA ALA A 53 22.51 -1.56 14.46
C ALA A 53 21.44 -2.64 14.20
N THR A 54 21.38 -3.69 15.03
CA THR A 54 20.33 -4.72 14.90
C THR A 54 18.93 -4.17 15.14
N GLN A 55 18.77 -3.19 16.03
CA GLN A 55 17.49 -2.49 16.21
C GLN A 55 17.11 -1.65 14.99
N MET A 56 18.09 -1.00 14.32
CA MET A 56 17.83 -0.27 13.09
C MET A 56 17.38 -1.20 11.96
N GLU A 57 18.00 -2.37 11.82
CA GLU A 57 17.56 -3.42 10.88
C GLU A 57 16.13 -3.88 11.18
N ALA A 58 15.81 -4.15 12.45
CA ALA A 58 14.45 -4.54 12.84
C ALA A 58 13.40 -3.44 12.64
N LEU A 59 13.80 -2.16 12.76
CA LEU A 59 12.92 -1.03 12.44
C LEU A 59 12.69 -0.90 10.94
N GLU A 60 13.71 -1.14 10.12
CA GLU A 60 13.60 -1.15 8.66
C GLU A 60 12.58 -2.20 8.20
N GLU A 61 12.63 -3.42 8.74
CA GLU A 61 11.66 -4.48 8.43
C GLU A 61 10.22 -4.07 8.77
N LYS A 62 10.02 -3.44 9.93
CA LYS A 62 8.72 -2.92 10.35
C LYS A 62 8.23 -1.79 9.45
N LEU A 63 9.14 -0.90 9.02
CA LEU A 63 8.80 0.17 8.08
C LEU A 63 8.44 -0.38 6.71
N SER A 64 9.12 -1.41 6.23
CA SER A 64 8.74 -2.12 5.01
C SER A 64 7.33 -2.68 5.12
N THR A 65 7.03 -3.39 6.21
CA THR A 65 5.69 -3.96 6.44
C THR A 65 4.59 -2.89 6.48
N LEU A 66 4.87 -1.75 7.11
CA LEU A 66 3.94 -0.60 7.13
C LEU A 66 3.77 0.02 5.74
N SER A 67 4.83 0.10 4.95
CA SER A 67 4.79 0.57 3.56
C SER A 67 3.90 -0.34 2.71
N ASP A 68 4.11 -1.66 2.79
CA ASP A 68 3.32 -2.66 2.05
C ASP A 68 1.83 -2.59 2.43
N GLY A 69 1.53 -2.43 3.73
CA GLY A 69 0.17 -2.22 4.20
C GLY A 69 -0.47 -0.93 3.66
N THR A 70 0.32 0.15 3.52
CA THR A 70 -0.15 1.42 2.95
C THR A 70 -0.43 1.29 1.45
N GLU A 71 0.40 0.55 0.71
CA GLU A 71 0.14 0.23 -0.70
C GLU A 71 -1.14 -0.60 -0.87
N ALA A 72 -1.36 -1.61 -0.02
CA ALA A 72 -2.58 -2.39 -0.03
C ALA A 72 -3.84 -1.53 0.20
N ILE A 73 -3.78 -0.58 1.15
CA ILE A 73 -4.88 0.38 1.37
C ILE A 73 -5.08 1.29 0.16
N ALA A 74 -4.00 1.79 -0.46
CA ALA A 74 -4.09 2.61 -1.67
C ALA A 74 -4.78 1.86 -2.82
N ALA A 75 -4.49 0.57 -3.00
CA ALA A 75 -5.17 -0.28 -3.98
C ALA A 75 -6.67 -0.42 -3.68
N VAL A 76 -7.04 -0.64 -2.42
CA VAL A 76 -8.46 -0.71 -2.00
C VAL A 76 -9.17 0.62 -2.27
N VAL A 77 -8.58 1.75 -1.88
CA VAL A 77 -9.16 3.09 -2.13
C VAL A 77 -9.28 3.35 -3.63
N GLY A 78 -8.28 2.98 -4.43
CA GLY A 78 -8.34 3.07 -5.89
C GLY A 78 -9.47 2.24 -6.49
N ASN A 79 -9.70 1.03 -5.97
CA ASN A 79 -10.83 0.21 -6.36
C ASN A 79 -12.18 0.86 -6.00
N TRP A 80 -12.33 1.35 -4.77
CA TRP A 80 -13.56 2.04 -4.34
C TRP A 80 -13.83 3.32 -5.15
N HIS A 81 -12.78 4.05 -5.55
CA HIS A 81 -12.91 5.19 -6.46
C HIS A 81 -13.56 4.77 -7.79
N ASN A 82 -13.12 3.66 -8.38
CA ASN A 82 -13.68 3.14 -9.62
C ASN A 82 -15.14 2.73 -9.46
N VAL A 83 -15.48 2.03 -8.36
CA VAL A 83 -16.86 1.61 -8.05
C VAL A 83 -17.78 2.82 -7.90
N LEU A 84 -17.40 3.80 -7.07
CA LEU A 84 -18.20 5.00 -6.84
C LEU A 84 -18.35 5.83 -8.12
N ARG A 85 -17.32 5.91 -8.96
CA ARG A 85 -17.39 6.59 -10.26
C ARG A 85 -18.37 5.89 -11.19
N ALA A 86 -18.29 4.56 -11.29
CA ALA A 86 -19.20 3.77 -12.13
C ALA A 86 -20.66 3.96 -11.69
N ILE A 87 -20.94 3.91 -10.38
CA ILE A 87 -22.27 4.15 -9.82
C ILE A 87 -22.75 5.57 -10.16
N ASN A 88 -21.92 6.59 -9.99
CA ASN A 88 -22.30 7.97 -10.30
C ASN A 88 -22.60 8.19 -11.79
N MET A 89 -21.81 7.58 -12.68
CA MET A 89 -22.04 7.64 -14.13
C MET A 89 -23.36 6.94 -14.52
N ALA A 90 -23.67 5.80 -13.90
CA ALA A 90 -24.93 5.09 -14.12
C ALA A 90 -26.14 5.85 -13.54
N SER A 91 -26.03 6.33 -12.30
CA SER A 91 -27.08 7.05 -11.57
C SER A 91 -27.48 8.33 -12.29
N SER A 92 -26.50 9.11 -12.77
CA SER A 92 -26.76 10.34 -13.54
C SER A 92 -27.55 10.08 -14.83
N LYS A 93 -27.29 8.95 -15.51
CA LYS A 93 -28.01 8.56 -16.72
C LYS A 93 -29.42 8.07 -16.42
N SER A 94 -29.62 7.40 -15.27
CA SER A 94 -30.95 7.00 -14.78
C SER A 94 -31.83 8.22 -14.52
N SER A 95 -31.34 9.22 -13.79
CA SER A 95 -32.09 10.46 -13.55
C SER A 95 -32.39 11.23 -14.84
N PHE A 96 -31.46 11.24 -15.80
CA PHE A 96 -31.68 11.86 -17.12
C PHE A 96 -32.79 11.16 -17.92
N ILE A 97 -32.82 9.82 -17.88
CA ILE A 97 -33.87 9.03 -18.54
C ILE A 97 -35.23 9.25 -17.85
N GLU A 98 -35.26 9.31 -16.52
CA GLU A 98 -36.49 9.50 -15.74
C GLU A 98 -37.12 10.89 -16.01
N VAL A 99 -36.30 11.94 -16.06
CA VAL A 99 -36.77 13.29 -16.42
C VAL A 99 -37.26 13.36 -17.86
N LEU A 100 -36.56 12.71 -18.80
CA LEU A 100 -37.03 12.63 -20.20
C LEU A 100 -38.36 11.88 -20.30
N TYR A 101 -38.53 10.80 -19.55
CA TYR A 101 -39.76 10.01 -19.57
C TYR A 101 -40.95 10.82 -19.03
N LEU A 102 -40.77 11.51 -17.91
CA LEU A 102 -41.81 12.39 -17.35
C LEU A 102 -42.11 13.57 -18.29
N TYR A 103 -41.09 14.18 -18.89
CA TYR A 103 -41.27 15.26 -19.87
C TYR A 103 -42.04 14.79 -21.10
N TYR A 104 -41.72 13.62 -21.65
CA TYR A 104 -42.40 13.06 -22.82
C TYR A 104 -43.84 12.63 -22.49
N ALA A 105 -44.07 11.99 -21.34
CA ALA A 105 -45.41 11.67 -20.86
C ALA A 105 -46.28 12.92 -20.68
N GLN A 106 -45.70 14.02 -20.18
CA GLN A 106 -46.40 15.29 -20.05
C GLN A 106 -46.68 15.95 -21.41
N GLN A 107 -45.76 15.86 -22.38
CA GLN A 107 -46.01 16.31 -23.74
C GLN A 107 -47.15 15.54 -24.41
N LEU A 108 -47.16 14.20 -24.29
CA LEU A 108 -48.25 13.36 -24.80
C LEU A 108 -49.60 13.75 -24.21
N ASN A 109 -49.67 13.94 -22.89
CA ASN A 109 -50.90 14.38 -22.22
C ASN A 109 -51.36 15.77 -22.69
N ARG A 110 -50.40 16.69 -22.90
CA ARG A 110 -50.69 18.04 -23.42
C ARG A 110 -51.16 18.01 -24.86
N ASN A 111 -50.58 17.14 -25.70
CA ASN A 111 -50.95 16.98 -27.09
C ASN A 111 -52.31 16.28 -27.22
N ALA A 112 -52.60 15.28 -26.38
CA ALA A 112 -53.92 14.66 -26.29
C ALA A 112 -55.00 15.66 -25.84
N ALA A 113 -54.70 16.52 -24.86
CA ALA A 113 -55.61 17.59 -24.44
C ALA A 113 -55.83 18.65 -25.54
N LYS A 114 -54.80 18.95 -26.34
CA LYS A 114 -54.94 19.80 -27.54
C LYS A 114 -55.77 19.11 -28.61
N LEU A 115 -55.58 17.80 -28.82
CA LEU A 115 -56.33 17.01 -29.80
C LEU A 115 -57.81 16.89 -29.42
N ALA A 116 -58.14 16.74 -28.14
CA ALA A 116 -59.53 16.79 -27.66
C ALA A 116 -60.17 18.19 -27.85
N LYS A 117 -59.36 19.25 -27.88
CA LYS A 117 -59.79 20.62 -28.14
C LYS A 117 -59.87 20.96 -29.64
N THR A 118 -59.16 20.22 -30.50
CA THR A 118 -59.26 20.30 -31.95
C THR A 118 -60.16 19.22 -32.55
N ALA A 119 -60.65 18.24 -31.79
CA ALA A 119 -61.65 17.26 -32.24
C ALA A 119 -63.06 17.87 -32.47
N THR A 120 -63.21 19.18 -32.23
CA THR A 120 -64.28 19.99 -32.83
C THR A 120 -64.00 20.40 -34.30
N ASP A 121 -62.86 20.05 -34.88
CA ASP A 121 -62.49 20.26 -36.28
C ASP A 121 -61.33 19.32 -36.72
N ALA A 122 -61.65 18.18 -37.34
CA ALA A 122 -60.70 17.07 -37.58
C ALA A 122 -59.96 17.15 -38.94
N GLY A 123 -58.67 16.80 -38.94
CA GLY A 123 -57.85 16.49 -40.13
C GLY A 123 -56.58 15.69 -39.75
N PRO A 124 -56.00 14.85 -40.65
CA PRO A 124 -55.26 13.63 -40.25
C PRO A 124 -53.73 13.75 -40.11
N GLU A 125 -53.23 13.15 -39.02
CA GLU A 125 -52.10 12.20 -38.84
C GLU A 125 -50.74 12.43 -39.55
N GLU A 126 -49.65 12.57 -38.79
CA GLU A 126 -48.26 12.29 -39.25
C GLU A 126 -47.46 11.46 -38.22
N GLU A 127 -46.76 10.45 -38.73
CA GLU A 127 -45.92 9.48 -38.02
C GLU A 127 -44.60 10.09 -37.50
N VAL A 128 -44.20 9.74 -36.27
CA VAL A 128 -42.90 10.15 -35.70
C VAL A 128 -41.97 8.95 -35.58
N SER A 129 -40.87 9.02 -36.34
CA SER A 129 -39.78 8.06 -36.44
C SER A 129 -38.94 7.96 -35.14
N SER A 130 -38.71 6.74 -34.64
CA SER A 130 -37.95 6.46 -33.43
C SER A 130 -36.46 6.16 -33.74
N SER A 131 -35.58 7.14 -33.52
CA SER A 131 -34.14 6.93 -33.63
C SER A 131 -33.63 6.08 -32.45
N THR A 132 -33.38 4.80 -32.71
CA THR A 132 -32.81 3.87 -31.73
C THR A 132 -31.29 3.97 -31.81
N GLY A 133 -30.65 4.60 -30.83
CA GLY A 133 -29.18 4.68 -30.76
C GLY A 133 -28.53 3.32 -30.53
N PRO A 134 -27.26 3.13 -30.93
CA PRO A 134 -26.57 1.83 -30.82
C PRO A 134 -26.43 1.40 -29.35
N LEU A 135 -26.70 0.11 -29.09
CA LEU A 135 -26.59 -0.48 -27.75
C LEU A 135 -25.16 -0.36 -27.21
N PRO A 136 -24.98 -0.05 -25.91
CA PRO A 136 -23.66 -0.03 -25.30
C PRO A 136 -23.01 -1.42 -25.40
N GLN A 137 -21.74 -1.46 -25.82
CA GLN A 137 -20.95 -2.70 -25.83
C GLN A 137 -20.72 -3.19 -24.41
N THR A 138 -20.78 -4.52 -24.20
CA THR A 138 -20.67 -5.19 -22.89
C THR A 138 -19.24 -5.56 -22.50
N LEU A 139 -18.23 -4.91 -23.09
CA LEU A 139 -16.85 -5.32 -22.90
C LEU A 139 -16.31 -4.86 -21.53
N VAL A 140 -15.93 -5.82 -20.69
CA VAL A 140 -15.38 -5.59 -19.34
C VAL A 140 -13.95 -6.14 -19.29
N ARG A 141 -13.05 -5.44 -18.58
CA ARG A 141 -11.67 -5.91 -18.35
C ARG A 141 -11.64 -6.82 -17.11
N ILE A 142 -11.21 -8.06 -17.29
CA ILE A 142 -11.00 -9.02 -16.20
C ILE A 142 -9.50 -9.35 -16.14
N PRO A 143 -8.80 -9.06 -15.03
CA PRO A 143 -7.39 -9.44 -14.88
C PRO A 143 -7.22 -10.96 -14.93
N THR A 144 -6.25 -11.46 -15.71
CA THR A 144 -5.96 -12.89 -15.87
C THR A 144 -4.87 -13.41 -14.94
N GLU A 145 -4.25 -12.53 -14.14
CA GLU A 145 -3.05 -12.87 -13.34
C GLU A 145 -3.29 -13.93 -12.26
N HIS A 146 -4.53 -14.07 -11.77
CA HIS A 146 -4.90 -15.09 -10.78
C HIS A 146 -5.56 -16.34 -11.38
N ALA A 147 -5.71 -16.41 -12.71
CA ALA A 147 -6.36 -17.54 -13.38
C ALA A 147 -5.76 -18.92 -13.04
N PRO A 148 -4.41 -19.13 -13.01
CA PRO A 148 -3.86 -20.44 -12.68
C PRO A 148 -4.08 -20.83 -11.21
N ALA A 149 -4.07 -19.88 -10.27
CA ALA A 149 -4.33 -20.17 -8.86
C ALA A 149 -5.78 -20.57 -8.58
N LEU A 150 -6.74 -19.98 -9.31
CA LEU A 150 -8.15 -20.35 -9.24
C LEU A 150 -8.42 -21.73 -9.84
N GLN A 151 -7.70 -22.11 -10.90
CA GLN A 151 -7.83 -23.42 -11.53
C GLN A 151 -7.29 -24.55 -10.64
N VAL A 152 -6.17 -24.32 -9.94
CA VAL A 152 -5.64 -25.26 -8.94
C VAL A 152 -6.59 -25.42 -7.74
N GLN A 153 -7.25 -24.35 -7.29
CA GLN A 153 -8.25 -24.43 -6.23
C GLN A 153 -9.53 -25.16 -6.67
N ALA A 154 -9.93 -24.99 -7.93
CA ALA A 154 -11.08 -25.69 -8.50
C ALA A 154 -10.81 -27.20 -8.64
N GLU A 155 -9.65 -27.60 -9.18
CA GLU A 155 -9.25 -29.01 -9.27
C GLU A 155 -9.10 -29.67 -7.89
N ALA A 156 -8.56 -28.94 -6.90
CA ALA A 156 -8.46 -29.45 -5.54
C ALA A 156 -9.83 -29.65 -4.87
N ALA A 157 -10.79 -28.77 -5.14
CA ALA A 157 -12.17 -28.92 -4.65
C ALA A 157 -12.91 -30.08 -5.33
N GLU A 158 -12.65 -30.32 -6.62
CA GLU A 158 -13.22 -31.42 -7.39
C GLU A 158 -12.62 -32.78 -6.94
N ALA A 159 -11.31 -32.86 -6.75
CA ALA A 159 -10.65 -34.05 -6.21
C ALA A 159 -11.10 -34.39 -4.77
N ALA A 160 -11.42 -33.39 -3.95
CA ALA A 160 -11.97 -33.59 -2.62
C ALA A 160 -13.41 -34.13 -2.66
N ALA A 161 -14.20 -33.75 -3.67
CA ALA A 161 -15.56 -34.25 -3.85
C ALA A 161 -15.60 -35.69 -4.39
N GLU A 162 -14.62 -36.10 -5.20
CA GLU A 162 -14.55 -37.46 -5.76
C GLU A 162 -14.04 -38.51 -4.74
N GLY A 163 -13.25 -38.10 -3.74
CA GLY A 163 -12.71 -39.00 -2.70
C GLY A 163 -13.73 -39.48 -1.66
N GLU A 164 -14.88 -38.80 -1.51
CA GLU A 164 -15.92 -39.15 -0.53
C GLU A 164 -16.90 -40.24 -1.06
N SER A 165 -16.86 -40.54 -2.36
CA SER A 165 -17.76 -41.53 -3.01
C SER A 165 -17.24 -42.98 -3.00
N THR A 166 -15.97 -43.24 -2.64
CA THR A 166 -15.34 -44.57 -2.81
C THR A 166 -15.07 -45.34 -1.52
N SER A 167 -15.62 -44.90 -0.39
CA SER A 167 -15.40 -45.52 0.93
C SER A 167 -16.64 -46.23 1.45
N ASP A 168 -17.05 -47.33 0.81
CA ASP A 168 -18.03 -48.26 1.39
C ASP A 168 -17.68 -49.71 0.99
N PRO A 169 -17.12 -50.52 1.91
CA PRO A 169 -17.23 -51.98 1.88
C PRO A 169 -18.31 -52.51 2.84
#